data_AF-A0A1Q3GRM6-F1
#
_entry.id   AF-A0A1Q3GRM6-F1
#
_cell.length_a   1.000
_cell.length_b   1.000
_cell.length_c   1.000
_cell.angle_alpha   90.00
_cell.angle_beta   90.00
_cell.angle_gamma   90.00
#
_symmetry.space_group_name_H-M   'P 1'
#
loop_
_entity.id
_entity.type
_entity.pdbx_description
1 polymer ?
#
loop_
_entity_poly.entity_id
_entity_poly.type
_entity_poly.pdbx_seq_one_letter_code
_entity_poly.pdbx_strand_id
1 'polypeptide(L)'
;MRFIKSDYQKIAGAFILLLTVIVFLNKGLAQQSTPKEIIKAKLKNHYKAIESHDFDNVRPYYADKLTYYYGNQNVSRDRDLPISFKRYWNDVVKEEKHEIDWNSMQYENDKEGNHIVRFTFKYSFKLRKPKKEEEKNQWKTYNHKAELHFDKNYQIYYVKRRF
;
A
#
# COMPACT_ATOMS: atom_id res chain seq x y z
N MET A 1 -21.56 73.62 24.77
CA MET A 1 -20.56 72.65 25.27
C MET A 1 -20.68 71.40 24.40
N ARG A 2 -19.72 71.15 23.49
CA ARG A 2 -19.73 70.02 22.55
C ARG A 2 -18.99 68.83 23.17
N PHE A 3 -19.63 67.67 23.25
CA PHE A 3 -18.94 66.41 23.52
C PHE A 3 -18.79 65.63 22.21
N ILE A 4 -17.55 65.59 21.71
CA ILE A 4 -17.12 64.67 20.65
C ILE A 4 -16.74 63.38 21.38
N LYS A 5 -17.54 62.33 21.23
CA LYS A 5 -17.14 60.98 21.57
C LYS A 5 -17.59 60.04 20.45
N SER A 6 -16.64 59.24 19.97
CA SER A 6 -16.80 57.84 19.56
C SER A 6 -16.36 57.49 18.12
N ASP A 7 -15.10 57.76 17.78
CA ASP A 7 -14.47 57.13 16.59
C ASP A 7 -13.42 56.06 16.94
N TYR A 8 -13.11 55.83 18.23
CA TYR A 8 -12.06 54.88 18.62
C TYR A 8 -12.51 53.40 18.73
N GLN A 9 -13.82 53.11 18.66
CA GLN A 9 -14.30 51.73 18.76
C GLN A 9 -14.40 50.97 17.43
N LYS A 10 -14.21 51.63 16.27
CA LYS A 10 -14.33 50.95 14.96
C LYS A 10 -13.01 50.38 14.43
N ILE A 11 -11.86 50.76 15.00
CA ILE A 11 -10.53 50.37 14.47
C ILE A 11 -9.99 49.10 15.16
N ALA A 12 -10.38 48.83 16.41
CA ALA A 12 -9.90 47.64 17.13
C ALA A 12 -10.54 46.31 16.67
N GLY A 13 -11.77 46.34 16.13
CA GLY A 13 -12.47 45.15 15.66
C GLY A 13 -11.96 44.58 14.33
N ALA A 14 -11.37 45.42 13.47
CA ALA A 14 -10.89 45.00 12.15
C ALA A 14 -9.53 44.29 12.19
N PHE A 15 -8.71 44.56 13.21
CA PHE A 15 -7.35 43.99 13.30
C PHE A 15 -7.33 42.55 13.87
N ILE A 16 -8.29 42.19 14.73
CA ILE A 16 -8.40 40.86 15.33
C ILE A 16 -8.94 39.82 14.33
N LEU A 17 -9.75 40.26 13.36
CA LEU A 17 -10.29 39.41 12.30
C LEU A 17 -9.24 39.04 11.24
N LEU A 18 -8.26 39.91 10.96
CA LEU A 18 -7.21 39.59 9.98
C LEU A 18 -6.18 38.59 10.51
N LEU A 19 -5.86 38.64 11.81
CA LEU A 19 -4.91 37.70 12.43
C LEU A 19 -5.50 36.28 12.61
N THR A 20 -6.81 36.15 12.81
CA THR A 20 -7.45 34.83 12.86
C THR A 20 -7.53 34.17 11.47
N VAL A 21 -7.72 34.94 10.40
CA VAL A 21 -7.72 34.39 9.04
C VAL A 21 -6.34 33.88 8.61
N ILE A 22 -5.25 34.53 9.03
CA ILE A 22 -3.88 34.07 8.70
C ILE A 22 -3.49 32.80 9.47
N VAL A 23 -3.95 32.63 10.72
CA VAL A 23 -3.70 31.40 11.51
C VAL A 23 -4.49 30.20 10.98
N PHE A 24 -5.65 30.41 10.34
CA PHE A 24 -6.40 29.33 9.71
C PHE A 24 -5.88 28.93 8.31
N LEU A 25 -5.18 29.81 7.59
CA LEU A 25 -4.56 29.46 6.30
C LEU A 25 -3.26 28.65 6.45
N ASN A 26 -2.61 28.68 7.61
CA ASN A 26 -1.37 27.93 7.87
C ASN A 26 -1.59 26.55 8.53
N LYS A 27 -2.81 26.19 8.92
CA LYS A 27 -3.11 24.87 9.48
C LYS A 27 -3.53 23.90 8.36
N GLY A 28 -2.52 23.37 7.67
CA GLY A 28 -2.64 22.10 6.95
C GLY A 28 -2.97 22.23 5.47
N LEU A 29 -2.03 22.76 4.68
CA LEU A 29 -1.77 22.17 3.37
C LEU A 29 -1.32 20.72 3.64
N ALA A 30 -2.27 19.80 3.78
CA ALA A 30 -1.99 18.39 3.79
C ALA A 30 -1.28 18.09 2.47
N GLN A 31 0.04 17.89 2.53
CA GLN A 31 0.84 17.56 1.37
C GLN A 31 0.26 16.27 0.79
N GLN A 32 -0.47 16.40 -0.33
CA GLN A 32 -1.10 15.27 -1.00
C GLN A 32 0.01 14.27 -1.32
N SER A 33 -0.12 13.05 -0.81
CA SER A 33 0.85 11.99 -1.07
C SER A 33 0.94 11.77 -2.58
N THR A 34 2.16 11.70 -3.10
CA THR A 34 2.38 11.39 -4.51
C THR A 34 1.86 9.99 -4.82
N PRO A 35 1.43 9.69 -6.06
CA PRO A 35 1.03 8.34 -6.46
C PRO A 35 2.07 7.26 -6.11
N LYS A 36 3.37 7.57 -6.22
CA LYS A 36 4.46 6.67 -5.83
C LYS A 36 4.46 6.37 -4.33
N GLU A 37 4.21 7.35 -3.48
CA GLU A 37 4.10 7.17 -2.02
C GLU A 37 2.87 6.35 -1.63
N ILE A 38 1.74 6.58 -2.30
CA ILE A 38 0.52 5.78 -2.12
C ILE A 38 0.81 4.32 -2.46
N ILE A 39 1.45 4.06 -3.59
CA ILE A 39 1.82 2.70 -3.98
C ILE A 39 2.80 2.06 -2.99
N LYS A 40 3.82 2.78 -2.52
CA LYS A 40 4.73 2.28 -1.47
C LYS A 40 3.95 1.84 -0.22
N ALA A 41 3.01 2.67 0.23
CA ALA A 41 2.17 2.36 1.39
C ALA A 41 1.27 1.14 1.13
N LYS A 42 0.63 1.07 -0.05
CA LYS A 42 -0.21 -0.06 -0.47
C LYS A 42 0.59 -1.36 -0.53
N LEU A 43 1.78 -1.36 -1.13
CA LEU A 43 2.66 -2.53 -1.19
C LEU A 43 3.07 -2.99 0.22
N LYS A 44 3.53 -2.07 1.07
CA LYS A 44 3.91 -2.40 2.45
C LYS A 44 2.76 -3.06 3.21
N ASN A 45 1.56 -2.48 3.12
CA ASN A 45 0.40 -3.01 3.84
C ASN A 45 -0.13 -4.31 3.21
N HIS A 46 -0.04 -4.45 1.89
CA HIS A 46 -0.40 -5.68 1.18
C HIS A 46 0.43 -6.87 1.67
N TYR A 47 1.76 -6.74 1.70
CA TYR A 47 2.62 -7.81 2.16
C TYR A 47 2.43 -8.11 3.66
N LYS A 48 2.23 -7.08 4.49
CA LYS A 48 1.87 -7.30 5.90
C LYS A 48 0.54 -8.05 6.05
N ALA A 49 -0.44 -7.79 5.19
CA ALA A 49 -1.69 -8.56 5.18
C ALA A 49 -1.45 -10.02 4.77
N ILE A 50 -0.56 -10.29 3.80
CA ILE A 50 -0.19 -11.66 3.43
C ILE A 50 0.39 -12.40 4.64
N GLU A 51 1.30 -11.75 5.38
CA GLU A 51 1.93 -12.33 6.59
C GLU A 51 0.93 -12.67 7.71
N SER A 52 -0.31 -12.15 7.66
CA SER A 52 -1.37 -12.51 8.61
C SER A 52 -1.98 -13.90 8.36
N HIS A 53 -1.75 -14.49 7.19
CA HIS A 53 -2.39 -15.73 6.74
C HIS A 53 -3.93 -15.70 6.78
N ASP A 54 -4.51 -14.53 6.61
CA ASP A 54 -5.95 -14.31 6.54
C ASP A 54 -6.29 -13.62 5.21
N PHE A 55 -7.08 -14.32 4.38
CA PHE A 55 -7.42 -13.81 3.06
C PHE A 55 -8.32 -12.57 3.13
N ASP A 56 -9.13 -12.42 4.17
CA ASP A 56 -10.02 -11.25 4.29
C ASP A 56 -9.22 -9.95 4.47
N ASN A 57 -8.03 -10.03 5.08
CA ASN A 57 -7.09 -8.91 5.18
C ASN A 57 -6.38 -8.62 3.86
N VAL A 58 -6.16 -9.64 3.03
CA VAL A 58 -5.44 -9.54 1.74
C VAL A 58 -6.39 -9.10 0.61
N ARG A 59 -7.65 -9.53 0.67
CA ARG A 59 -8.67 -9.32 -0.35
C ARG A 59 -8.78 -7.86 -0.84
N PRO A 60 -8.81 -6.82 0.01
CA PRO A 60 -9.03 -5.44 -0.44
C PRO A 60 -7.92 -4.87 -1.35
N TYR A 61 -6.75 -5.52 -1.41
CA TYR A 61 -5.63 -5.07 -2.24
C TYR A 61 -5.76 -5.51 -3.70
N TYR A 62 -6.65 -6.44 -4.02
CA TYR A 62 -6.83 -6.98 -5.35
C TYR A 62 -8.08 -6.40 -6.04
N ALA A 63 -7.95 -6.11 -7.34
CA ALA A 63 -9.10 -5.81 -8.18
C ALA A 63 -9.99 -7.04 -8.32
N ASP A 64 -11.27 -6.88 -8.67
CA ASP A 64 -12.21 -8.00 -8.79
C ASP A 64 -11.74 -9.07 -9.78
N LYS A 65 -11.07 -8.63 -10.85
CA LYS A 65 -10.43 -9.47 -11.87
C LYS A 65 -8.97 -9.08 -12.05
N LEU A 66 -8.11 -10.08 -12.08
CA LEU A 66 -6.69 -9.94 -12.42
C LEU A 66 -6.47 -10.44 -13.84
N THR A 67 -5.77 -9.66 -14.64
CA THR A 67 -5.40 -10.06 -16.01
C THR A 67 -4.35 -11.16 -15.99
N TYR A 68 -3.46 -11.14 -14.99
CA TYR A 68 -2.40 -12.15 -14.81
C TYR A 68 -2.01 -12.32 -13.34
N TYR A 69 -1.87 -13.57 -12.89
CA TYR A 69 -1.41 -13.90 -11.54
C TYR A 69 -0.58 -15.19 -11.56
N TYR A 70 0.75 -15.04 -11.41
CA TYR A 70 1.72 -16.14 -11.36
C TYR A 70 1.58 -17.19 -12.50
N GLY A 71 1.35 -16.75 -13.73
CA GLY A 71 1.22 -17.63 -14.90
C GLY A 71 -0.23 -17.91 -15.32
N ASN A 72 -1.21 -17.62 -14.46
CA ASN A 72 -2.62 -17.78 -14.77
C ASN A 72 -3.20 -16.46 -15.31
N GLN A 73 -4.07 -16.54 -16.32
CA GLN A 73 -4.78 -15.40 -16.88
C GLN A 73 -6.22 -15.34 -16.37
N ASN A 74 -6.83 -14.15 -16.38
CA ASN A 74 -8.26 -13.94 -16.07
C ASN A 74 -8.69 -14.50 -14.69
N VAL A 75 -7.89 -14.23 -13.67
CA VAL A 75 -8.08 -14.74 -12.31
C VAL A 75 -9.11 -13.88 -11.58
N SER A 76 -10.11 -14.52 -10.96
CA SER A 76 -11.10 -13.84 -10.14
C SER A 76 -10.62 -13.74 -8.70
N ARG A 77 -10.68 -12.53 -8.12
CA ARG A 77 -10.29 -12.30 -6.71
C ARG A 77 -11.04 -13.21 -5.77
N ASP A 78 -12.37 -13.26 -5.88
CA ASP A 78 -13.21 -13.88 -4.86
C ASP A 78 -13.40 -15.40 -5.07
N ARG A 79 -13.11 -15.91 -6.28
CA ARG A 79 -13.17 -17.36 -6.58
C ARG A 79 -11.81 -18.04 -6.47
N ASP A 80 -10.76 -17.46 -7.08
CA ASP A 80 -9.51 -18.18 -7.34
C ASP A 80 -8.44 -17.88 -6.29
N LEU A 81 -8.30 -16.61 -5.88
CA LEU A 81 -7.26 -16.23 -4.92
C LEU A 81 -7.43 -16.88 -3.53
N PRO A 82 -8.62 -16.97 -2.91
CA PRO A 82 -8.76 -17.61 -1.60
C PRO A 82 -8.30 -19.07 -1.64
N ILE A 83 -8.57 -19.78 -2.74
CA ILE A 83 -8.13 -21.16 -2.93
C ILE A 83 -6.59 -21.23 -3.00
N SER A 84 -5.97 -20.36 -3.80
CA SER A 84 -4.52 -20.29 -3.94
C SER A 84 -3.81 -19.99 -2.62
N PHE A 85 -4.24 -18.93 -1.92
CA PHE A 85 -3.68 -18.54 -0.62
C PHE A 85 -3.89 -19.62 0.45
N LYS A 86 -5.13 -20.14 0.57
CA LYS A 86 -5.45 -21.19 1.55
C LYS A 86 -4.60 -22.44 1.34
N ARG A 87 -4.43 -22.88 0.09
CA ARG A 87 -3.57 -24.02 -0.24
C ARG A 87 -2.12 -23.75 0.17
N TYR A 88 -1.59 -22.59 -0.20
CA TYR A 88 -0.22 -22.23 0.11
C TYR A 88 0.07 -22.16 1.63
N TRP A 89 -0.79 -21.49 2.39
CA TRP A 89 -0.64 -21.36 3.84
C TRP A 89 -0.88 -22.68 4.59
N ASN A 90 -1.75 -23.56 4.10
CA ASN A 90 -2.00 -24.84 4.76
C ASN A 90 -0.96 -25.91 4.45
N ASP A 91 -0.38 -25.87 3.25
CA ASP A 91 0.50 -26.95 2.78
C ASP A 91 1.97 -26.59 2.87
N VAL A 92 2.33 -25.31 2.72
CA VAL A 92 3.72 -24.89 2.53
C VAL A 92 4.23 -24.09 3.72
N VAL A 93 3.56 -23.00 4.07
CA VAL A 93 4.14 -21.96 4.93
C VAL A 93 3.52 -21.96 6.33
N LYS A 94 4.39 -21.96 7.36
CA LYS A 94 3.99 -21.77 8.76
C LYS A 94 3.97 -20.30 9.14
N GLU A 95 5.02 -19.58 8.74
CA GLU A 95 5.26 -18.16 8.96
C GLU A 95 6.00 -17.63 7.74
N GLU A 96 5.67 -16.42 7.29
CA GLU A 96 6.38 -15.72 6.21
C GLU A 96 6.68 -14.26 6.55
N LYS A 97 7.67 -13.70 5.86
CA LYS A 97 8.07 -12.29 5.91
C LYS A 97 8.51 -11.80 4.54
N HIS A 98 8.15 -10.56 4.23
CA HIS A 98 8.46 -9.90 2.98
C HIS A 98 9.17 -8.56 3.24
N GLU A 99 10.43 -8.47 2.84
CA GLU A 99 11.23 -7.25 2.98
C GLU A 99 11.50 -6.65 1.59
N ILE A 100 10.78 -5.57 1.26
CA ILE A 100 10.98 -4.86 -0.01
C ILE A 100 12.27 -4.05 0.05
N ASP A 101 13.12 -4.20 -0.97
CA ASP A 101 14.21 -3.27 -1.23
C ASP A 101 13.66 -2.03 -1.94
N TRP A 102 13.35 -1.00 -1.15
CA TRP A 102 12.78 0.25 -1.66
C TRP A 102 13.71 1.01 -2.62
N ASN A 103 15.01 0.77 -2.57
CA ASN A 103 15.97 1.40 -3.47
C ASN A 103 15.91 0.76 -4.87
N SER A 104 15.49 -0.51 -4.96
CA SER A 104 15.26 -1.21 -6.22
C SER A 104 13.93 -0.87 -6.90
N MET A 105 13.04 -0.13 -6.22
CA MET A 105 11.68 0.11 -6.71
C MET A 105 11.67 1.12 -7.87
N GLN A 106 11.27 0.63 -9.03
CA GLN A 106 10.91 1.41 -10.21
C GLN A 106 9.40 1.62 -10.25
N TYR A 107 8.98 2.82 -10.64
CA TYR A 107 7.58 3.23 -10.70
C TYR A 107 7.33 4.03 -11.97
N GLU A 108 6.27 3.66 -12.69
CA GLU A 108 5.78 4.38 -13.87
C GLU A 108 4.25 4.40 -13.89
N ASN A 109 3.68 5.39 -14.59
CA ASN A 109 2.26 5.41 -14.94
C ASN A 109 2.12 5.09 -16.43
N ASP A 110 1.13 4.27 -16.77
CA ASP A 110 0.76 4.09 -18.17
C ASP A 110 -0.15 5.23 -18.66
N LYS A 111 -0.53 5.18 -19.94
CA LYS A 111 -1.38 6.19 -20.59
C LYS A 111 -2.82 6.21 -20.07
N GLU A 112 -3.25 5.14 -19.39
CA GLU A 112 -4.60 4.97 -18.85
C GLU A 112 -4.69 5.40 -17.38
N GLY A 113 -3.55 5.78 -16.78
CA GLY A 113 -3.45 6.16 -15.38
C GLY A 113 -3.27 4.98 -14.42
N ASN A 114 -3.00 3.78 -14.94
CA ASN A 114 -2.61 2.64 -14.11
C ASN A 114 -1.15 2.78 -13.67
N HIS A 115 -0.81 2.10 -12.58
CA HIS A 115 0.50 2.17 -11.96
C HIS A 115 1.25 0.86 -12.19
N ILE A 116 2.47 0.94 -12.72
CA ILE A 116 3.33 -0.22 -12.91
C ILE A 116 4.53 -0.09 -11.96
N VAL A 117 4.77 -1.13 -11.17
CA VAL A 117 5.88 -1.17 -10.22
C VAL A 117 6.70 -2.42 -10.38
N ARG A 118 8.02 -2.24 -10.46
CA ARG A 118 9.01 -3.30 -10.46
C ARG A 118 9.93 -3.14 -9.27
N PHE A 119 10.15 -4.20 -8.50
CA PHE A 119 11.00 -4.13 -7.30
C PHE A 119 11.58 -5.50 -6.95
N THR A 120 12.62 -5.47 -6.13
CA THR A 120 13.21 -6.64 -5.50
C THR A 120 12.73 -6.74 -4.04
N PHE A 121 12.51 -7.95 -3.56
CA PHE A 121 12.20 -8.21 -2.16
C PHE A 121 12.85 -9.51 -1.68
N LYS A 122 13.17 -9.57 -0.40
CA LYS A 122 13.52 -10.82 0.28
C LYS A 122 12.25 -11.48 0.78
N TYR A 123 12.11 -12.75 0.46
CA TYR A 123 11.04 -13.60 0.94
C TYR A 123 11.62 -14.63 1.91
N SER A 124 11.22 -14.56 3.16
CA SER A 124 11.68 -15.46 4.22
C SER A 124 10.49 -16.26 4.75
N PHE A 125 10.61 -17.58 4.89
CA PHE A 125 9.53 -18.41 5.43
C PHE A 125 10.02 -19.62 6.22
N LYS A 126 9.15 -20.11 7.10
CA LYS A 126 9.29 -21.42 7.76
C LYS A 126 8.32 -22.42 7.13
N LEU A 127 8.75 -23.67 6.96
CA LEU A 127 7.88 -24.72 6.45
C LEU A 127 6.85 -25.16 7.50
N ARG A 128 5.61 -25.39 7.05
CA ARG A 128 4.53 -25.95 7.89
C ARG A 128 4.69 -27.44 8.12
N LYS A 129 5.04 -28.18 7.05
CA LYS A 129 5.26 -29.64 7.08
C LYS A 129 6.69 -29.93 6.59
N PRO A 130 7.72 -29.66 7.41
CA PRO A 130 9.11 -29.97 7.04
C PRO A 130 9.28 -31.47 6.82
N LYS A 131 10.11 -31.87 5.85
CA LYS A 131 10.36 -33.30 5.58
C LYS A 131 11.45 -33.87 6.48
N LYS A 132 12.30 -33.01 7.02
CA LYS A 132 13.41 -33.38 7.90
C LYS A 132 13.38 -32.54 9.16
N GLU A 133 13.81 -33.10 10.29
CA GLU A 133 13.75 -32.42 11.59
C GLU A 133 14.64 -31.17 11.60
N GLU A 134 15.77 -31.16 10.88
CA GLU A 134 16.62 -29.98 10.78
C GLU A 134 15.91 -28.79 10.12
N GLU A 135 14.90 -29.00 9.27
CA GLU A 135 14.15 -27.91 8.63
C GLU A 135 13.09 -27.29 9.55
N LYS A 136 12.82 -27.92 10.70
CA LYS A 136 11.78 -27.48 11.62
C LYS A 136 12.13 -26.13 12.21
N ASN A 137 11.23 -25.17 12.02
CA ASN A 137 11.37 -23.77 12.45
C ASN A 137 12.57 -23.02 11.83
N GLN A 138 13.26 -23.56 10.83
CA GLN A 138 14.30 -22.83 10.11
C GLN A 138 13.69 -21.85 9.10
N TRP A 139 14.26 -20.64 9.06
CA TRP A 139 13.95 -19.66 8.03
C TRP A 139 14.68 -20.03 6.73
N LYS A 140 13.92 -20.17 5.64
CA LYS A 140 14.44 -20.21 4.27
C LYS A 140 14.22 -18.85 3.64
N THR A 141 15.26 -18.27 3.05
CA THR A 141 15.21 -16.93 2.46
C THR A 141 15.59 -16.96 0.99
N TYR A 142 14.82 -16.26 0.16
CA TYR A 142 15.05 -16.13 -1.27
C TYR A 142 14.90 -14.67 -1.71
N ASN A 143 15.73 -14.25 -2.67
CA ASN A 143 15.57 -12.95 -3.34
C ASN A 143 14.64 -13.11 -4.54
N HIS A 144 13.66 -12.20 -4.66
CA HIS A 144 12.70 -12.18 -5.74
C HIS A 144 12.59 -10.82 -6.39
N LYS A 145 12.32 -10.86 -7.69
CA LYS A 145 11.89 -9.72 -8.50
C LYS A 145 10.39 -9.84 -8.75
N ALA A 146 9.65 -8.78 -8.51
CA ALA A 146 8.22 -8.70 -8.74
C ALA A 146 7.85 -7.52 -9.63
N GLU A 147 6.90 -7.75 -10.52
CA GLU A 147 6.21 -6.72 -11.29
C GLU A 147 4.71 -6.78 -10.93
N LEU A 148 4.21 -5.67 -10.40
CA LEU A 148 2.81 -5.51 -10.01
C LEU A 148 2.21 -4.34 -10.79
N HIS A 149 1.03 -4.53 -11.36
CA HIS A 149 0.25 -3.42 -11.92
C HIS A 149 -0.98 -3.17 -11.05
N PHE A 150 -1.26 -1.89 -10.84
CA PHE A 150 -2.37 -1.40 -10.05
C PHE A 150 -3.28 -0.54 -10.92
N ASP A 151 -4.58 -0.68 -10.75
CA ASP A 151 -5.54 0.18 -11.42
C ASP A 151 -5.53 1.61 -10.83
N LYS A 152 -6.32 2.51 -11.41
CA LYS A 152 -6.53 3.87 -10.90
C LYS A 152 -7.06 3.96 -9.47
N ASN A 153 -7.57 2.85 -8.91
CA ASN A 153 -8.03 2.75 -7.52
C ASN A 153 -6.96 2.14 -6.60
N TYR A 154 -5.73 1.98 -7.10
CA TYR A 154 -4.61 1.36 -6.39
C TYR A 154 -4.87 -0.11 -6.00
N GLN A 155 -5.64 -0.84 -6.81
CA GLN A 155 -5.89 -2.27 -6.65
C GLN A 155 -5.05 -3.09 -7.63
N ILE A 156 -4.44 -4.16 -7.13
CA ILE A 156 -3.58 -5.04 -7.92
C ILE A 156 -4.44 -5.84 -8.90
N TYR A 157 -4.17 -5.69 -10.19
CA TYR A 157 -4.80 -6.49 -11.25
C TYR A 157 -3.79 -7.35 -12.04
N TYR A 158 -2.49 -7.18 -11.79
CA TYR A 158 -1.43 -7.96 -12.45
C TYR A 158 -0.32 -8.30 -11.46
N VAL A 159 0.11 -9.57 -11.41
CA VAL A 159 1.23 -10.03 -10.58
C VAL A 159 2.12 -11.00 -11.36
N LYS A 160 3.37 -10.59 -11.59
CA LYS A 160 4.41 -11.44 -12.20
C LYS A 160 5.63 -11.52 -11.30
N ARG A 161 6.16 -12.74 -11.14
CA ARG A 161 7.44 -13.01 -10.46
C ARG A 161 8.47 -13.42 -11.49
N ARG A 162 9.68 -12.85 -11.36
CA ARG A 162 10.79 -12.88 -12.35
C ARG A 162 10.44 -12.13 -13.63
N PHE A 163 11.01 -10.93 -13.73
CA PHE A 163 11.11 -10.13 -14.94
C PHE A 163 12.58 -10.02 -15.32
#